data_AF-A0A8J7YTC1-F1
#
_entry.id   AF-A0A8J7YTC1-F1
#
_cell.length_a   1.000
_cell.length_b   1.000
_cell.length_c   1.000
_cell.angle_alpha   90.00
_cell.angle_beta   90.00
_cell.angle_gamma   90.00
#
_symmetry.space_group_name_H-M   'P 1'
#
loop_
_entity.id
_entity.type
_entity.pdbx_description
1 polymer ?
#
loop_
_entity_poly.entity_id
_entity_poly.type
_entity_poly.pdbx_seq_one_letter_code
_entity_poly.pdbx_strand_id
1 'polypeptide(L)'
;GSYDNYIYAFAEINKVVGSTCSGNSECKSGNCFKGTCREIGYCDSDSDCSFGKYCENDKCADLKETGMWCSEDSECKSKKCFKEVCREQENSNSFLFLIIGGVALIIIVIFLRVKGKSKEKEVKEPKQEPMWIKPEPEPKREPEPKREPEPQMPVEHKPPQKFSRSFPAELEENYDDAKFIGEGGFAYVFKAKSKKDNRFVAIKIPKEMNEKIGKTFLKEIRIWGDLYHKNIAKFYDANIYPRAYFEIEYVGGGSLEGIKKPVDIERAAKLIYNLLQGLTEAHSKNIYHLDLKPSNILLTLNEEPKITDWGLSKIAKDSKYTAVTGYTLMYAAPELISPKDFGKADCRTDIFQIGIIFYELVTGKNPFDGDTQQQI
;
A
#
# COMPACT_ATOMS: atom_id res chain seq x y z
N GLY A 1 20.92 -13.30 -67.23
CA GLY A 1 20.00 -13.69 -68.33
C GLY A 1 19.98 -12.58 -69.34
N SER A 2 20.11 -12.91 -70.63
CA SER A 2 20.34 -11.96 -71.72
C SER A 2 19.02 -11.39 -72.26
N TYR A 3 18.87 -10.08 -72.11
CA TYR A 3 18.32 -9.20 -73.13
C TYR A 3 19.33 -8.05 -73.24
N ASP A 4 19.74 -7.75 -74.47
CA ASP A 4 20.78 -6.79 -74.87
C ASP A 4 22.22 -7.31 -74.71
N ASN A 5 23.04 -7.09 -75.74
CA ASN A 5 24.40 -7.65 -75.95
C ASN A 5 25.47 -7.11 -74.97
N TYR A 6 25.15 -7.01 -73.68
CA TYR A 6 26.06 -6.69 -72.59
C TYR A 6 26.30 -7.94 -71.73
N ILE A 7 27.57 -8.28 -71.49
CA ILE A 7 27.94 -9.23 -70.44
C ILE A 7 27.83 -8.49 -69.11
N TYR A 8 26.71 -8.68 -68.40
CA TYR A 8 26.61 -8.26 -67.00
C TYR A 8 27.42 -9.24 -66.15
N ALA A 9 28.65 -8.88 -65.84
CA ALA A 9 29.37 -9.49 -64.72
C ALA A 9 28.72 -8.93 -63.44
N PHE A 10 27.82 -9.68 -62.82
CA PHE A 10 27.46 -9.44 -61.43
C PHE A 10 28.67 -9.79 -60.58
N ALA A 11 29.54 -8.81 -60.35
CA ALA A 11 30.48 -8.92 -59.24
C ALA A 11 29.64 -8.83 -57.98
N GLU A 12 29.44 -9.96 -57.29
CA GLU A 12 29.09 -9.93 -55.87
C GLU A 12 30.26 -9.25 -55.15
N ILE A 13 30.20 -7.91 -55.04
CA ILE A 13 31.09 -7.18 -54.16
C ILE A 13 30.56 -7.44 -52.75
N ASN A 14 30.86 -8.63 -52.24
CA ASN A 14 30.60 -8.99 -50.86
C ASN A 14 31.52 -8.12 -49.99
N LYS A 15 31.01 -6.96 -49.58
CA LYS A 15 31.77 -5.96 -48.82
C LYS A 15 32.23 -6.58 -47.51
N VAL A 16 33.50 -6.38 -47.17
CA VAL A 16 34.10 -6.91 -45.94
C VAL A 16 33.59 -6.14 -44.72
N VAL A 17 33.73 -6.75 -43.54
CA VAL A 17 33.41 -6.10 -42.26
C VAL A 17 34.13 -4.73 -42.17
N GLY A 18 33.41 -3.70 -41.74
CA GLY A 18 33.88 -2.32 -41.68
C GLY A 18 33.55 -1.47 -42.91
N SER A 19 33.07 -2.06 -44.01
CA SER A 19 32.64 -1.32 -45.20
C SER A 19 31.25 -0.71 -45.01
N THR A 20 30.96 0.43 -45.66
CA THR A 20 29.61 1.01 -45.67
C THR A 20 28.64 0.17 -46.52
N CYS A 21 27.41 0.00 -46.05
CA CYS A 21 26.38 -0.81 -46.71
C CYS A 21 25.00 -0.15 -46.62
N SER A 22 24.12 -0.47 -47.57
CA SER A 22 22.71 -0.07 -47.52
C SER A 22 21.75 -1.23 -47.26
N GLY A 23 22.24 -2.48 -47.31
CA GLY A 23 21.46 -3.67 -47.00
C GLY A 23 22.32 -4.91 -46.75
N ASN A 24 21.74 -5.92 -46.10
CA ASN A 24 22.44 -7.14 -45.67
C ASN A 24 23.10 -7.92 -46.82
N SER A 25 22.48 -7.91 -48.01
CA SER A 25 22.99 -8.58 -49.21
C SER A 25 24.28 -7.98 -49.76
N GLU A 26 24.66 -6.76 -49.33
CA GLU A 26 25.93 -6.13 -49.73
C GLU A 26 27.11 -6.62 -48.89
N CYS A 27 26.87 -7.21 -47.72
CA CYS A 27 27.91 -7.59 -46.78
C CYS A 27 28.27 -9.07 -46.92
N LYS A 28 29.56 -9.38 -46.95
CA LYS A 28 30.05 -10.77 -46.92
C LYS A 28 29.58 -11.53 -45.68
N SER A 29 29.41 -10.82 -44.57
CA SER A 29 28.85 -11.35 -43.33
C SER A 29 27.34 -11.58 -43.38
N GLY A 30 26.64 -11.03 -44.38
CA GLY A 30 25.18 -11.02 -44.43
C GLY A 30 24.52 -10.09 -43.41
N ASN A 31 25.27 -9.21 -42.74
CA ASN A 31 24.74 -8.29 -41.73
C ASN A 31 25.22 -6.84 -41.97
N CYS A 32 24.30 -5.98 -42.38
CA CYS A 32 24.47 -4.55 -42.50
C CYS A 32 23.86 -3.87 -41.27
N PHE A 33 24.69 -3.52 -40.29
CA PHE A 33 24.26 -2.95 -39.03
C PHE A 33 24.54 -1.44 -39.02
N LYS A 34 23.49 -0.64 -38.87
CA LYS A 34 23.53 0.84 -38.88
C LYS A 34 24.38 1.41 -40.04
N GLY A 35 24.24 0.81 -41.23
CA GLY A 35 24.92 1.26 -42.45
C GLY A 35 26.39 0.81 -42.59
N THR A 36 26.87 -0.11 -41.74
CA THR A 36 28.21 -0.70 -41.84
C THR A 36 28.13 -2.23 -41.80
N CYS A 37 28.91 -2.91 -42.63
CA CYS A 37 29.00 -4.37 -42.60
C CYS A 37 29.65 -4.81 -41.29
N ARG A 38 28.93 -5.60 -40.50
CA ARG A 38 29.39 -6.14 -39.21
C ARG A 38 29.26 -7.66 -39.21
N GLU A 39 29.87 -8.34 -38.26
CA GLU A 39 29.62 -9.78 -38.07
C GLU A 39 28.16 -10.03 -37.69
N ILE A 40 27.66 -11.24 -37.95
CA ILE A 40 26.31 -11.64 -37.53
C ILE A 40 26.27 -11.64 -36.00
N GLY A 41 25.23 -11.01 -35.43
CA GLY A 41 25.07 -10.90 -33.98
C GLY A 41 25.84 -9.75 -33.33
N TYR A 42 26.39 -8.83 -34.13
CA TYR A 42 26.97 -7.59 -33.64
C TYR A 42 25.93 -6.68 -32.97
N CYS A 43 26.31 -6.03 -31.86
CA CYS A 43 25.48 -5.08 -31.11
C CYS A 43 26.32 -3.89 -30.62
N ASP A 44 25.71 -2.72 -30.43
CA ASP A 44 26.32 -1.62 -29.68
C ASP A 44 25.70 -1.46 -28.27
N SER A 45 24.51 -2.03 -28.07
CA SER A 45 23.73 -1.91 -26.83
C SER A 45 22.84 -3.13 -26.63
N ASP A 46 22.36 -3.33 -25.40
CA ASP A 46 21.42 -4.42 -25.05
C ASP A 46 20.15 -4.40 -25.90
N SER A 47 19.72 -3.22 -26.35
CA SER A 47 18.53 -3.07 -27.19
C SER A 47 18.67 -3.63 -28.61
N ASP A 48 19.91 -3.84 -29.07
CA ASP A 48 20.20 -4.45 -30.37
C ASP A 48 20.09 -5.99 -30.33
N CYS A 49 19.95 -6.58 -29.12
CA CYS A 49 19.92 -8.02 -28.91
C CYS A 49 18.49 -8.58 -28.81
N SER A 50 18.33 -9.86 -29.19
CA SER A 50 17.06 -10.59 -29.06
C SER A 50 16.68 -10.79 -27.58
N PHE A 51 15.38 -10.98 -27.30
CA PHE A 51 14.87 -11.18 -25.95
C PHE A 51 15.65 -12.28 -25.20
N GLY A 52 16.16 -11.96 -24.01
CA GLY A 52 16.95 -12.88 -23.19
C GLY A 52 18.46 -12.88 -23.46
N LYS A 53 18.97 -11.87 -24.20
CA LYS A 53 20.40 -11.63 -24.42
C LYS A 53 20.77 -10.18 -24.09
N TYR A 54 22.04 -9.91 -23.85
CA TYR A 54 22.62 -8.57 -23.63
C TYR A 54 23.87 -8.39 -24.49
N CYS A 55 24.35 -7.15 -24.64
CA CYS A 55 25.51 -6.86 -25.47
C CYS A 55 26.81 -6.96 -24.67
N GLU A 56 27.69 -7.89 -25.04
CA GLU A 56 29.00 -8.07 -24.42
C GLU A 56 30.10 -8.09 -25.49
N ASN A 57 31.06 -7.17 -25.40
CA ASN A 57 32.18 -7.06 -26.35
C ASN A 57 31.71 -7.08 -27.82
N ASP A 58 30.74 -6.20 -28.13
CA ASP A 58 30.13 -6.04 -29.45
C ASP A 58 29.38 -7.27 -30.00
N LYS A 59 29.03 -8.25 -29.16
CA LYS A 59 28.25 -9.43 -29.53
C LYS A 59 27.13 -9.72 -28.53
N CYS A 60 25.98 -10.18 -29.03
CA CYS A 60 24.88 -10.58 -28.16
C CYS A 60 25.19 -11.89 -27.42
N ALA A 61 25.34 -11.81 -26.10
CA ALA A 61 25.59 -12.93 -25.20
C ALA A 61 24.30 -13.34 -24.44
N ASP A 62 24.23 -14.59 -23.99
CA ASP A 62 23.13 -15.06 -23.15
C ASP A 62 23.24 -14.49 -21.73
N LEU A 63 22.10 -14.18 -21.11
CA LEU A 63 22.07 -13.67 -19.74
C LEU A 63 22.84 -14.58 -18.76
N LYS A 64 23.63 -13.96 -17.90
CA LYS A 64 24.49 -14.62 -16.91
C LYS A 64 23.67 -15.31 -15.82
N GLU A 65 24.13 -16.47 -15.39
CA GLU A 65 23.50 -17.26 -14.33
C GLU A 65 23.85 -16.73 -12.93
N THR A 66 23.09 -17.15 -11.92
CA THR A 66 23.37 -16.83 -10.52
C THR A 66 24.80 -17.25 -10.15
N GLY A 67 25.54 -16.37 -9.48
CA GLY A 67 26.92 -16.60 -9.07
C GLY A 67 27.97 -16.14 -10.08
N MET A 68 27.58 -15.76 -11.30
CA MET A 68 28.50 -15.18 -12.28
C MET A 68 28.72 -13.69 -12.05
N TRP A 69 29.89 -13.19 -12.46
CA TRP A 69 30.25 -11.78 -12.36
C TRP A 69 29.42 -10.91 -13.30
N CYS A 70 28.92 -9.79 -12.80
CA CYS A 70 28.14 -8.82 -13.57
C CYS A 70 28.57 -7.39 -13.24
N SER A 71 28.34 -6.46 -14.16
CA SER A 71 28.48 -5.02 -13.91
C SER A 71 27.12 -4.33 -13.82
N GLU A 72 26.13 -4.79 -14.58
CA GLU A 72 24.78 -4.23 -14.61
C GLU A 72 23.67 -5.28 -14.39
N ASP A 73 22.50 -4.84 -13.92
CA ASP A 73 21.35 -5.71 -13.67
C ASP A 73 20.84 -6.41 -14.94
N SER A 74 20.98 -5.77 -16.10
CA SER A 74 20.55 -6.31 -17.40
C SER A 74 21.35 -7.53 -17.84
N GLU A 75 22.55 -7.74 -17.30
CA GLU A 75 23.41 -8.88 -17.63
C GLU A 75 22.90 -10.18 -16.98
N CYS A 76 22.11 -10.10 -15.92
CA CYS A 76 21.73 -11.25 -15.09
C CYS A 76 20.36 -11.82 -15.47
N LYS A 77 20.22 -13.16 -15.53
CA LYS A 77 18.91 -13.83 -15.64
C LYS A 77 17.93 -13.41 -14.54
N SER A 78 18.46 -13.14 -13.35
CA SER A 78 17.69 -12.67 -12.18
C SER A 78 17.32 -11.18 -12.22
N LYS A 79 17.83 -10.42 -13.20
CA LYS A 79 17.76 -8.95 -13.27
C LYS A 79 18.33 -8.24 -12.04
N LYS A 80 19.27 -8.87 -11.35
CA LYS A 80 19.86 -8.35 -10.12
C LYS A 80 21.35 -8.68 -10.05
N CYS A 81 22.15 -7.67 -10.33
CA CYS A 81 23.57 -7.60 -10.08
C CYS A 81 23.80 -6.94 -8.72
N PHE A 82 24.34 -7.68 -7.74
CA PHE A 82 24.61 -7.13 -6.41
C PHE A 82 26.00 -7.53 -5.93
N LYS A 83 26.83 -6.51 -5.65
CA LYS A 83 28.26 -6.67 -5.38
C LYS A 83 28.96 -7.43 -6.51
N GLU A 84 28.71 -6.98 -7.73
CA GLU A 84 29.35 -7.47 -8.96
C GLU A 84 29.10 -8.95 -9.27
N VAL A 85 28.03 -9.53 -8.70
CA VAL A 85 27.64 -10.93 -8.91
C VAL A 85 26.13 -11.03 -9.13
N CYS A 86 25.71 -11.82 -10.10
CA CYS A 86 24.30 -12.11 -10.35
C CYS A 86 23.72 -12.89 -9.18
N ARG A 87 22.69 -12.35 -8.54
CA ARG A 87 22.01 -12.99 -7.41
C ARG A 87 20.57 -13.26 -7.75
N GLU A 88 20.02 -14.38 -7.27
CA GLU A 88 18.59 -14.62 -7.39
C GLU A 88 17.80 -13.46 -6.79
N GLN A 89 16.67 -13.15 -7.42
CA GLN A 89 15.64 -12.35 -6.81
C GLN A 89 15.22 -13.11 -5.55
N GLU A 90 15.60 -12.62 -4.37
CA GLU A 90 15.12 -13.18 -3.11
C GLU A 90 13.59 -13.13 -3.15
N ASN A 91 12.97 -14.26 -3.46
CA ASN A 91 11.57 -14.52 -3.18
C ASN A 91 11.37 -14.14 -1.73
N SER A 92 10.58 -13.10 -1.49
CA SER A 92 9.96 -12.53 -0.27
C SER A 92 10.16 -13.21 1.10
N ASN A 93 11.32 -13.79 1.35
CA ASN A 93 11.72 -14.43 2.60
C ASN A 93 12.65 -13.50 3.37
N SER A 94 13.33 -12.55 2.72
CA SER A 94 14.05 -11.47 3.41
C SER A 94 13.10 -10.61 4.26
N PHE A 95 11.89 -10.34 3.76
CA PHE A 95 10.83 -9.68 4.55
C PHE A 95 10.36 -10.58 5.70
N LEU A 96 10.21 -11.89 5.47
CA LEU A 96 9.84 -12.83 6.52
C LEU A 96 10.95 -12.96 7.60
N PHE A 97 12.23 -12.92 7.23
CA PHE A 97 13.36 -12.94 8.17
C PHE A 97 13.54 -11.61 8.90
N LEU A 98 13.20 -10.47 8.28
CA LEU A 98 13.11 -9.18 8.96
C LEU A 98 11.90 -9.11 9.90
N ILE A 99 10.77 -9.73 9.54
CA ILE A 99 9.58 -9.84 10.38
C ILE A 99 9.83 -10.81 11.54
N ILE A 100 10.37 -12.00 11.29
CA ILE A 100 10.73 -12.97 12.34
C ILE A 100 11.85 -12.43 13.22
N GLY A 101 12.85 -11.77 12.63
CA GLY A 101 13.95 -11.12 13.34
C GLY A 101 13.49 -9.92 14.18
N GLY A 102 12.57 -9.10 13.66
CA GLY A 102 11.94 -8.00 14.37
C GLY A 102 11.03 -8.47 15.49
N VAL A 103 10.22 -9.52 15.25
CA VAL A 103 9.39 -10.17 16.27
C VAL A 103 10.26 -10.84 17.32
N ALA A 104 11.37 -11.48 16.95
CA ALA A 104 12.33 -12.06 17.90
C ALA A 104 13.05 -10.99 18.73
N LEU A 105 13.42 -9.85 18.14
CA LEU A 105 13.99 -8.70 18.85
C LEU A 105 12.97 -8.10 19.83
N ILE A 106 11.70 -7.99 19.43
CA ILE A 106 10.60 -7.57 20.29
C ILE A 106 10.42 -8.59 21.44
N ILE A 107 10.42 -9.89 21.16
CA ILE A 107 10.34 -10.95 22.19
C ILE A 107 11.53 -10.87 23.16
N ILE A 108 12.75 -10.66 22.68
CA ILE A 108 13.96 -10.53 23.52
C ILE A 108 13.89 -9.27 24.38
N VAL A 109 13.49 -8.13 23.81
CA VAL A 109 13.30 -6.88 24.56
C VAL A 109 12.20 -7.04 25.62
N ILE A 110 11.11 -7.75 25.31
CA ILE A 110 10.04 -8.09 26.26
C ILE A 110 10.57 -8.99 27.37
N PHE A 111 11.35 -10.03 27.04
CA PHE A 111 11.92 -10.95 28.03
C PHE A 111 12.90 -10.25 28.98
N LEU A 112 13.67 -9.29 28.47
CA LEU A 112 14.58 -8.45 29.25
C LEU A 112 13.83 -7.43 30.13
N ARG A 113 12.71 -6.85 29.66
CA ARG A 113 11.90 -5.90 30.44
C ARG A 113 11.07 -6.56 31.54
N VAL A 114 10.61 -7.79 31.32
CA VAL A 114 9.88 -8.60 32.33
C VAL A 114 10.80 -9.03 33.48
N LYS A 115 12.08 -9.32 33.21
CA LYS A 115 13.07 -9.61 34.28
C LYS A 115 13.60 -8.35 34.98
N GLY A 116 13.56 -7.19 34.33
CA GLY A 116 14.08 -5.92 34.87
C GLY A 116 13.15 -5.18 35.84
N LYS A 117 11.86 -5.52 35.92
CA LYS A 117 10.92 -4.91 36.88
C LYS A 117 10.88 -5.68 38.21
N SER A 118 12.01 -5.71 38.90
CA SER A 118 12.06 -6.05 40.32
C SER A 118 13.01 -5.06 40.97
N LYS A 119 12.40 -4.13 41.71
CA LYS A 119 13.02 -3.06 42.52
C LYS A 119 13.35 -1.79 41.75
N GLU A 120 12.46 -0.81 41.85
CA GLU A 120 12.91 0.53 42.19
C GLU A 120 11.87 1.21 43.08
N LYS A 121 12.39 1.81 44.15
CA LYS A 121 11.68 2.37 45.28
C LYS A 121 11.14 3.76 44.92
N GLU A 122 9.94 4.03 45.41
CA GLU A 122 9.29 5.33 45.38
C GLU A 122 10.15 6.37 46.13
N VAL A 123 10.63 7.40 45.41
CA VAL A 123 11.25 8.59 46.00
C VAL A 123 10.38 9.78 45.61
N LYS A 124 9.79 10.44 46.61
CA LYS A 124 9.04 11.69 46.46
C LYS A 124 9.96 12.86 46.76
N GLU A 125 9.98 13.88 45.89
CA GLU A 125 10.20 15.31 46.20
C GLU A 125 10.19 16.18 44.91
N PRO A 126 10.14 17.52 44.97
CA PRO A 126 9.00 18.36 45.34
C PRO A 126 8.54 19.27 44.17
N LYS A 127 7.39 19.94 44.34
CA LYS A 127 6.82 20.90 43.36
C LYS A 127 7.75 22.10 43.11
N GLN A 128 8.00 22.42 41.85
CA GLN A 128 8.45 23.74 41.39
C GLN A 128 7.50 24.25 40.31
N GLU A 129 6.93 25.44 40.53
CA GLU A 129 6.19 26.22 39.54
C GLU A 129 7.19 26.93 38.61
N PRO A 130 6.99 26.90 37.27
CA PRO A 130 7.74 27.77 36.38
C PRO A 130 7.07 29.15 36.22
N MET A 131 7.95 30.13 36.33
CA MET A 131 7.82 31.57 36.22
C MET A 131 7.40 32.01 34.81
N TRP A 132 6.46 32.95 34.73
CA TRP A 132 6.00 33.56 33.47
C TRP A 132 7.07 34.50 32.89
N ILE A 133 7.48 34.27 31.64
CA ILE A 133 8.20 35.26 30.83
C ILE A 133 7.19 35.83 29.82
N LYS A 134 6.98 37.16 29.85
CA LYS A 134 6.14 37.89 28.90
C LYS A 134 6.89 38.08 27.57
N PRO A 135 6.27 37.84 26.40
CA PRO A 135 6.82 38.30 25.12
C PRO A 135 6.58 39.81 24.91
N GLU A 136 7.59 40.50 24.38
CA GLU A 136 7.50 41.87 23.85
C GLU A 136 6.68 41.95 22.55
N PRO A 137 6.11 43.12 22.20
CA PRO A 137 5.19 43.27 21.08
C PRO A 137 5.91 43.33 19.71
N GLU A 138 5.40 42.55 18.75
CA GLU A 138 5.79 42.64 17.34
C GLU A 138 5.31 43.94 16.67
N PRO A 139 6.05 44.46 15.66
CA PRO A 139 5.70 45.68 14.95
C PRO A 139 4.45 45.52 14.06
N LYS A 140 3.58 46.53 14.11
CA LYS A 140 2.34 46.62 13.32
C LYS A 140 2.67 46.63 11.82
N ARG A 141 2.12 45.67 11.07
CA ARG A 141 2.00 45.75 9.61
C ARG A 141 0.74 46.52 9.23
N GLU A 142 0.88 47.46 8.31
CA GLU A 142 -0.22 48.20 7.70
C GLU A 142 -1.12 47.26 6.88
N PRO A 143 -2.45 47.51 6.82
CA PRO A 143 -3.37 46.69 6.06
C PRO A 143 -3.29 47.00 4.55
N GLU A 144 -3.13 45.97 3.73
CA GLU A 144 -3.31 46.04 2.28
C GLU A 144 -4.77 46.41 1.91
N PRO A 145 -5.00 47.11 0.78
CA PRO A 145 -6.32 47.54 0.37
C PRO A 145 -7.25 46.37 0.04
N LYS A 146 -8.44 46.38 0.64
CA LYS A 146 -9.53 45.42 0.39
C LYS A 146 -9.95 45.47 -1.08
N ARG A 147 -9.85 44.33 -1.78
CA ARG A 147 -10.59 44.12 -3.03
C ARG A 147 -12.04 43.81 -2.66
N GLU A 148 -12.97 44.52 -3.28
CA GLU A 148 -14.40 44.22 -3.18
C GLU A 148 -14.69 42.84 -3.80
N PRO A 149 -15.51 42.00 -3.14
CA PRO A 149 -15.92 40.73 -3.73
C PRO A 149 -16.92 40.96 -4.87
N GLU A 150 -16.68 40.33 -6.02
CA GLU A 150 -17.65 40.23 -7.10
C GLU A 150 -18.93 39.52 -6.63
N PRO A 151 -20.12 39.92 -7.14
CA PRO A 151 -21.39 39.34 -6.72
C PRO A 151 -21.49 37.87 -7.15
N GLN A 152 -21.35 36.96 -6.19
CA GLN A 152 -21.64 35.55 -6.37
C GLN A 152 -23.16 35.33 -6.32
N MET A 153 -23.71 34.72 -7.37
CA MET A 153 -25.08 34.23 -7.39
C MET A 153 -25.28 33.22 -6.23
N PRO A 154 -26.44 33.22 -5.55
CA PRO A 154 -26.68 32.31 -4.44
C PRO A 154 -26.71 30.86 -4.94
N VAL A 155 -25.64 30.12 -4.66
CA VAL A 155 -25.65 28.65 -4.72
C VAL A 155 -26.48 28.20 -3.52
N GLU A 156 -27.68 27.72 -3.78
CA GLU A 156 -28.56 27.14 -2.77
C GLU A 156 -27.87 25.90 -2.16
N HIS A 157 -27.16 26.10 -1.05
CA HIS A 157 -26.58 25.00 -0.28
C HIS A 157 -27.73 24.31 0.45
N LYS A 158 -28.29 23.26 -0.16
CA LYS A 158 -29.17 22.34 0.58
C LYS A 158 -28.43 21.93 1.86
N PRO A 159 -29.05 22.03 3.04
CA PRO A 159 -28.42 21.59 4.27
C PRO A 159 -28.02 20.11 4.12
N PRO A 160 -26.90 19.69 4.73
CA PRO A 160 -26.44 18.30 4.63
C PRO A 160 -27.58 17.37 5.06
N GLN A 161 -27.94 16.45 4.17
CA GLN A 161 -28.95 15.44 4.48
C GLN A 161 -28.40 14.54 5.58
N LYS A 162 -28.99 14.63 6.77
CA LYS A 162 -28.67 13.74 7.89
C LYS A 162 -29.44 12.44 7.74
N PHE A 163 -28.74 11.33 7.74
CA PHE A 163 -29.33 10.02 7.59
C PHE A 163 -29.67 9.36 8.94
N SER A 164 -30.79 8.64 8.98
CA SER A 164 -31.25 7.84 10.12
C SER A 164 -30.45 6.53 10.27
N ARG A 165 -30.49 5.94 11.47
CA ARG A 165 -30.03 4.56 11.76
C ARG A 165 -30.97 3.48 11.20
N SER A 166 -32.10 3.85 10.62
CA SER A 166 -32.96 2.94 9.87
C SER A 166 -32.35 2.60 8.52
N PHE A 167 -32.60 1.37 8.04
CA PHE A 167 -32.22 1.01 6.69
C PHE A 167 -33.01 1.87 5.68
N PRO A 168 -32.39 2.33 4.58
CA PRO A 168 -33.09 3.19 3.62
C PRO A 168 -34.14 2.43 2.83
N ALA A 169 -35.36 2.98 2.74
CA ALA A 169 -36.44 2.39 1.96
C ALA A 169 -36.05 2.21 0.48
N GLU A 170 -35.23 3.11 -0.05
CA GLU A 170 -34.75 3.06 -1.44
C GLU A 170 -33.84 1.85 -1.73
N LEU A 171 -33.30 1.20 -0.69
CA LEU A 171 -32.46 0.02 -0.81
C LEU A 171 -33.24 -1.28 -0.57
N GLU A 172 -34.47 -1.22 -0.04
CA GLU A 172 -35.30 -2.40 0.24
C GLU A 172 -35.71 -3.15 -1.05
N GLU A 173 -35.68 -2.51 -2.22
CA GLU A 173 -35.90 -3.18 -3.50
C GLU A 173 -34.83 -4.24 -3.80
N ASN A 174 -33.60 -4.02 -3.33
CA ASN A 174 -32.43 -4.86 -3.62
C ASN A 174 -31.99 -5.74 -2.45
N TYR A 175 -32.45 -5.43 -1.24
CA TYR A 175 -31.97 -6.06 -0.01
C TYR A 175 -33.12 -6.42 0.95
N ASP A 176 -33.06 -7.62 1.53
CA ASP A 176 -33.96 -8.11 2.58
C ASP A 176 -33.24 -8.20 3.94
N ASP A 177 -34.03 -8.37 5.02
CA ASP A 177 -33.55 -8.67 6.38
C ASP A 177 -32.48 -7.71 6.91
N ALA A 178 -32.57 -6.42 6.53
CA ALA A 178 -31.59 -5.43 6.89
C ALA A 178 -31.57 -5.19 8.42
N LYS A 179 -30.39 -5.30 9.02
CA LYS A 179 -30.14 -5.10 10.45
C LYS A 179 -28.93 -4.21 10.64
N PHE A 180 -29.08 -3.16 11.44
CA PHE A 180 -27.94 -2.34 11.85
C PHE A 180 -26.94 -3.19 12.63
N ILE A 181 -25.66 -3.15 12.23
CA ILE A 181 -24.59 -3.94 12.88
C ILE A 181 -23.44 -3.08 13.42
N GLY A 182 -23.37 -1.80 13.04
CA GLY A 182 -22.35 -0.92 13.57
C GLY A 182 -22.35 0.46 12.93
N GLU A 183 -21.58 1.36 13.52
CA GLU A 183 -21.31 2.68 12.97
C GLU A 183 -19.82 2.99 13.01
N GLY A 184 -19.31 3.57 11.92
CA GLY A 184 -18.00 4.20 11.90
C GLY A 184 -18.12 5.71 12.09
N GLY A 185 -17.00 6.42 11.94
CA GLY A 185 -16.98 7.89 12.02
C GLY A 185 -17.90 8.57 10.99
N PHE A 186 -17.98 8.02 9.78
CA PHE A 186 -18.68 8.66 8.65
C PHE A 186 -19.82 7.84 8.04
N ALA A 187 -20.07 6.62 8.53
CA ALA A 187 -21.05 5.72 7.94
C ALA A 187 -21.78 4.84 8.97
N TYR A 188 -22.99 4.42 8.63
CA TYR A 188 -23.69 3.29 9.25
C TYR A 188 -23.42 2.02 8.46
N VAL A 189 -23.39 0.88 9.13
CA VAL A 189 -23.19 -0.44 8.52
C VAL A 189 -24.37 -1.33 8.87
N PHE A 190 -24.95 -1.94 7.84
CA PHE A 190 -26.08 -2.86 7.96
C PHE A 190 -25.69 -4.23 7.42
N LYS A 191 -26.06 -5.30 8.11
CA LYS A 191 -26.15 -6.63 7.52
C LYS A 191 -27.45 -6.70 6.74
N ALA A 192 -27.42 -7.13 5.49
CA ALA A 192 -28.63 -7.40 4.72
C ALA A 192 -28.43 -8.63 3.84
N LYS A 193 -29.52 -9.18 3.30
CA LYS A 193 -29.49 -10.29 2.34
C LYS A 193 -29.72 -9.73 0.94
N SER A 194 -28.75 -9.88 0.05
CA SER A 194 -28.87 -9.44 -1.34
C SER A 194 -29.92 -10.26 -2.07
N LYS A 195 -30.89 -9.59 -2.71
CA LYS A 195 -31.94 -10.27 -3.52
C LYS A 195 -31.40 -10.86 -4.81
N LYS A 196 -30.25 -10.36 -5.28
CA LYS A 196 -29.59 -10.81 -6.53
C LYS A 196 -29.11 -12.26 -6.43
N ASP A 197 -28.49 -12.62 -5.30
CA ASP A 197 -27.81 -13.91 -5.13
C ASP A 197 -28.14 -14.60 -3.78
N ASN A 198 -29.08 -14.06 -3.00
CA ASN A 198 -29.48 -14.56 -1.68
C ASN A 198 -28.36 -14.62 -0.63
N ARG A 199 -27.24 -13.91 -0.83
CA ARG A 199 -26.10 -13.89 0.10
C ARG A 199 -26.25 -12.79 1.15
N PHE A 200 -25.76 -13.05 2.37
CA PHE A 200 -25.58 -11.98 3.36
C PHE A 200 -24.40 -11.08 3.02
N VAL A 201 -24.62 -9.77 3.09
CA VAL A 201 -23.68 -8.71 2.75
C VAL A 201 -23.71 -7.63 3.82
N ALA A 202 -22.62 -6.85 3.90
CA ALA A 202 -22.57 -5.65 4.71
C ALA A 202 -22.72 -4.43 3.79
N ILE A 203 -23.67 -3.57 4.10
CA ILE A 203 -23.99 -2.35 3.37
C ILE A 203 -23.51 -1.16 4.20
N LYS A 204 -22.51 -0.44 3.71
CA LYS A 204 -21.97 0.76 4.35
C LYS A 204 -22.56 2.01 3.69
N ILE A 205 -23.21 2.84 4.50
CA ILE A 205 -24.01 3.99 4.07
C ILE A 205 -23.49 5.24 4.79
N PRO A 206 -23.05 6.29 4.09
CA PRO A 206 -22.63 7.54 4.73
C PRO A 206 -23.71 8.10 5.67
N LYS A 207 -23.31 8.69 6.80
CA LYS A 207 -24.24 9.33 7.77
C LYS A 207 -24.77 10.68 7.28
N GLU A 208 -24.02 11.31 6.39
CA GLU A 208 -24.39 12.52 5.67
C GLU A 208 -23.61 12.57 4.35
N MET A 209 -24.08 13.39 3.41
CA MET A 209 -23.34 13.64 2.16
C MET A 209 -22.98 15.13 2.07
N ASN A 210 -21.67 15.40 2.08
CA ASN A 210 -21.08 16.69 1.78
C ASN A 210 -19.81 16.48 0.95
N GLU A 211 -19.21 17.54 0.43
CA GLU A 211 -18.05 17.42 -0.48
C GLU A 211 -16.89 16.62 0.15
N LYS A 212 -16.60 16.86 1.44
CA LYS A 212 -15.51 16.19 2.16
C LYS A 212 -15.79 14.68 2.32
N ILE A 213 -16.97 14.33 2.81
CA ILE A 213 -17.37 12.93 3.04
C ILE A 213 -17.52 12.20 1.71
N GLY A 214 -18.10 12.83 0.69
CA GLY A 214 -18.20 12.27 -0.65
C GLY A 214 -16.84 11.95 -1.26
N LYS A 215 -15.85 12.84 -1.11
CA LYS A 215 -14.47 12.57 -1.55
C LYS A 215 -13.85 11.39 -0.81
N THR A 216 -13.99 11.32 0.52
CA THR A 216 -13.50 10.19 1.32
C THR A 216 -14.18 8.89 0.92
N PHE A 217 -15.49 8.91 0.71
CA PHE A 217 -16.30 7.76 0.33
C PHE A 217 -15.91 7.19 -1.04
N LEU A 218 -15.79 8.05 -2.05
CA LEU A 218 -15.34 7.65 -3.39
C LEU A 218 -13.89 7.15 -3.39
N LYS A 219 -13.03 7.76 -2.57
CA LYS A 219 -11.66 7.30 -2.39
C LYS A 219 -11.61 5.90 -1.77
N GLU A 220 -12.42 5.65 -0.75
CA GLU A 220 -12.53 4.33 -0.10
C GLU A 220 -13.01 3.27 -1.09
N ILE A 221 -14.06 3.56 -1.88
CA ILE A 221 -14.55 2.67 -2.95
C ILE A 221 -13.44 2.34 -3.94
N ARG A 222 -12.71 3.36 -4.42
CA ARG A 222 -11.63 3.17 -5.39
C ARG A 222 -10.51 2.30 -4.83
N ILE A 223 -10.06 2.57 -3.60
CA ILE A 223 -8.96 1.81 -2.99
C ILE A 223 -9.39 0.37 -2.75
N TRP A 224 -10.57 0.16 -2.15
CA TRP A 224 -11.01 -1.17 -1.77
C TRP A 224 -11.42 -2.02 -2.98
N GLY A 225 -12.01 -1.40 -4.00
CA GLY A 225 -12.37 -2.07 -5.26
C GLY A 225 -11.18 -2.64 -6.02
N ASP A 226 -9.96 -2.18 -5.73
CA ASP A 226 -8.72 -2.71 -6.34
C ASP A 226 -8.11 -3.86 -5.53
N LEU A 227 -8.66 -4.26 -4.37
CA LEU A 227 -8.06 -5.25 -3.47
C LEU A 227 -8.79 -6.59 -3.50
N TYR A 228 -8.06 -7.66 -3.84
CA TYR A 228 -8.62 -9.01 -3.97
C TYR A 228 -7.73 -10.05 -3.28
N HIS A 229 -8.07 -10.41 -2.05
CA HIS A 229 -7.35 -11.45 -1.32
C HIS A 229 -8.24 -12.13 -0.27
N LYS A 230 -7.96 -13.40 0.06
CA LYS A 230 -8.76 -14.17 1.03
C LYS A 230 -8.81 -13.52 2.43
N ASN A 231 -7.74 -12.81 2.81
CA ASN A 231 -7.59 -12.10 4.09
C ASN A 231 -7.92 -10.61 4.01
N ILE A 232 -8.61 -10.18 2.95
CA ILE A 232 -9.25 -8.86 2.85
C ILE A 232 -10.75 -9.11 2.67
N ALA A 233 -11.59 -8.38 3.38
CA ALA A 233 -13.04 -8.46 3.17
C ALA A 233 -13.36 -8.00 1.75
N LYS A 234 -14.10 -8.81 0.98
CA LYS A 234 -14.30 -8.55 -0.43
C LYS A 234 -15.23 -7.35 -0.65
N PHE A 235 -14.80 -6.43 -1.52
CA PHE A 235 -15.68 -5.40 -2.07
C PHE A 235 -16.54 -6.00 -3.20
N TYR A 236 -17.84 -5.73 -3.19
CA TYR A 236 -18.76 -6.27 -4.21
C TYR A 236 -19.25 -5.21 -5.18
N ASP A 237 -19.82 -4.12 -4.67
CA ASP A 237 -20.44 -3.10 -5.52
C ASP A 237 -20.56 -1.77 -4.79
N ALA A 238 -20.82 -0.70 -5.53
CA ALA A 238 -21.19 0.60 -4.98
C ALA A 238 -22.19 1.32 -5.89
N ASN A 239 -23.05 2.12 -5.28
CA ASN A 239 -23.95 2.99 -6.01
C ASN A 239 -24.06 4.34 -5.29
N ILE A 240 -24.38 5.38 -6.05
CA ILE A 240 -24.56 6.75 -5.57
C ILE A 240 -26.01 7.23 -5.66
N TYR A 241 -26.84 6.61 -6.51
CA TYR A 241 -28.22 7.01 -6.76
C TYR A 241 -29.18 5.80 -6.65
N PRO A 242 -30.35 5.93 -6.00
CA PRO A 242 -30.90 7.12 -5.34
C PRO A 242 -30.20 7.48 -4.03
N ARG A 243 -29.35 6.59 -3.52
CA ARG A 243 -28.61 6.79 -2.28
C ARG A 243 -27.19 6.24 -2.40
N ALA A 244 -26.24 6.94 -1.79
CA ALA A 244 -24.85 6.48 -1.72
C ALA A 244 -24.69 5.33 -0.72
N TYR A 245 -24.15 4.21 -1.20
CA TYR A 245 -23.75 3.07 -0.39
C TYR A 245 -22.69 2.24 -1.12
N PHE A 246 -22.03 1.36 -0.38
CA PHE A 246 -21.28 0.26 -1.00
C PHE A 246 -21.51 -1.05 -0.26
N GLU A 247 -21.44 -2.13 -1.03
CA GLU A 247 -21.66 -3.51 -0.64
C GLU A 247 -20.32 -4.22 -0.48
N ILE A 248 -20.11 -4.84 0.69
CA ILE A 248 -18.94 -5.66 0.99
C ILE A 248 -19.35 -7.01 1.59
N GLU A 249 -18.37 -7.90 1.69
CA GLU A 249 -18.47 -9.18 2.37
C GLU A 249 -18.93 -9.00 3.82
N TYR A 250 -20.02 -9.67 4.18
CA TYR A 250 -20.39 -9.84 5.58
C TYR A 250 -19.54 -10.95 6.20
N VAL A 251 -18.77 -10.59 7.22
CA VAL A 251 -17.89 -11.50 7.96
C VAL A 251 -18.48 -11.74 9.36
N GLY A 252 -19.04 -12.92 9.59
CA GLY A 252 -19.97 -13.18 10.69
C GLY A 252 -19.39 -13.57 12.05
N GLY A 253 -18.07 -13.77 12.19
CA GLY A 253 -17.43 -14.21 13.42
C GLY A 253 -17.01 -13.08 14.37
N GLY A 254 -17.44 -11.85 14.11
CA GLY A 254 -17.10 -10.68 14.92
C GLY A 254 -15.73 -10.09 14.58
N SER A 255 -15.27 -9.16 15.42
CA SER A 255 -13.95 -8.52 15.28
C SER A 255 -12.92 -9.13 16.21
N LEU A 256 -11.64 -8.95 15.88
CA LEU A 256 -10.51 -9.32 16.73
C LEU A 256 -10.46 -8.50 18.03
N GLU A 257 -11.16 -7.37 18.09
CA GLU A 257 -11.34 -6.61 19.34
C GLU A 257 -12.10 -7.44 20.39
N GLY A 258 -13.16 -8.13 19.98
CA GLY A 258 -14.07 -8.85 20.87
C GLY A 258 -13.61 -10.24 21.31
N ILE A 259 -12.47 -10.74 20.84
CA ILE A 259 -11.98 -12.05 21.28
C ILE A 259 -11.39 -11.97 22.70
N LYS A 260 -11.48 -13.08 23.42
CA LYS A 260 -10.82 -13.21 24.73
C LYS A 260 -9.30 -13.24 24.54
N LYS A 261 -8.59 -12.35 25.23
CA LYS A 261 -7.13 -12.28 25.26
C LYS A 261 -6.61 -12.57 26.68
N PRO A 262 -5.37 -13.07 26.86
CA PRO A 262 -4.43 -13.45 25.82
C PRO A 262 -4.90 -14.70 25.04
N VAL A 263 -4.52 -14.78 23.77
CA VAL A 263 -4.65 -15.97 22.94
C VAL A 263 -3.36 -16.76 22.93
N ASP A 264 -3.48 -18.07 22.67
CA ASP A 264 -2.34 -18.94 22.44
C ASP A 264 -1.40 -18.39 21.36
N ILE A 265 -0.10 -18.58 21.56
CA ILE A 265 0.95 -17.98 20.71
C ILE A 265 0.90 -18.53 19.28
N GLU A 266 0.59 -19.82 19.09
CA GLU A 266 0.49 -20.43 17.76
C GLU A 266 -0.73 -19.89 17.02
N ARG A 267 -1.85 -19.76 17.75
CA ARG A 267 -3.06 -19.11 17.22
C ARG A 267 -2.79 -17.66 16.82
N ALA A 268 -2.13 -16.88 17.69
CA ALA A 268 -1.79 -15.49 17.41
C ALA A 268 -0.86 -15.39 16.19
N ALA A 269 0.17 -16.23 16.09
CA ALA A 269 1.07 -16.28 14.95
C ALA A 269 0.33 -16.61 13.64
N LYS A 270 -0.61 -17.57 13.65
CA LYS A 270 -1.44 -17.91 12.48
C LYS A 270 -2.31 -16.73 12.03
N LEU A 271 -2.94 -16.03 12.96
CA LEU A 271 -3.74 -14.84 12.66
C LEU A 271 -2.87 -13.75 12.00
N ILE A 272 -1.71 -13.46 12.59
CA ILE A 272 -0.78 -12.45 12.07
C ILE A 272 -0.23 -12.83 10.69
N TYR A 273 0.16 -14.10 10.50
CA TYR A 273 0.60 -14.60 9.20
C TYR A 273 -0.45 -14.33 8.12
N ASN A 274 -1.71 -14.70 8.36
CA ASN A 274 -2.80 -14.47 7.43
C ASN A 274 -3.06 -12.98 7.15
N LEU A 275 -2.95 -12.12 8.17
CA LEU A 275 -3.06 -10.67 7.98
C LEU A 275 -1.94 -10.12 7.10
N LEU A 276 -0.70 -10.56 7.31
CA LEU A 276 0.44 -10.18 6.49
C LEU A 276 0.30 -10.61 5.02
N GLN A 277 -0.33 -11.76 4.76
CA GLN A 277 -0.67 -12.18 3.39
C GLN A 277 -1.65 -11.18 2.73
N GLY A 278 -2.65 -10.71 3.48
CA GLY A 278 -3.56 -9.65 3.03
C GLY A 278 -2.85 -8.32 2.78
N LEU A 279 -1.96 -7.90 3.68
CA LEU A 279 -1.18 -6.68 3.47
C LEU A 279 -0.22 -6.77 2.29
N THR A 280 0.34 -7.95 2.01
CA THR A 280 1.19 -8.17 0.84
C THR A 280 0.46 -7.82 -0.46
N GLU A 281 -0.81 -8.22 -0.60
CA GLU A 281 -1.65 -7.84 -1.74
C GLU A 281 -1.76 -6.31 -1.86
N ALA A 282 -2.15 -5.62 -0.78
CA ALA A 282 -2.32 -4.17 -0.79
C ALA A 282 -1.00 -3.42 -1.04
N HIS A 283 0.08 -3.83 -0.37
CA HIS A 283 1.40 -3.22 -0.49
C HIS A 283 2.00 -3.41 -1.88
N SER A 284 1.75 -4.53 -2.56
CA SER A 284 2.16 -4.75 -3.96
C SER A 284 1.54 -3.72 -4.92
N LYS A 285 0.37 -3.17 -4.55
CA LYS A 285 -0.35 -2.12 -5.28
C LYS A 285 -0.04 -0.72 -4.75
N ASN A 286 0.93 -0.59 -3.85
CA ASN A 286 1.28 0.66 -3.16
C ASN A 286 0.09 1.27 -2.38
N ILE A 287 -0.79 0.43 -1.85
CA ILE A 287 -1.91 0.82 -0.99
C ILE A 287 -1.52 0.51 0.45
N TYR A 288 -1.56 1.51 1.33
CA TYR A 288 -1.27 1.36 2.76
C TYR A 288 -2.55 1.56 3.55
N HIS A 289 -2.82 0.69 4.53
CA HIS A 289 -4.06 0.70 5.29
C HIS A 289 -4.12 1.89 6.26
N LEU A 290 -3.06 2.09 7.04
CA LEU A 290 -2.77 3.21 7.97
C LEU A 290 -3.66 3.32 9.22
N ASP A 291 -4.74 2.54 9.34
CA ASP A 291 -5.55 2.42 10.57
C ASP A 291 -5.82 0.96 10.95
N LEU A 292 -4.79 0.10 10.91
CA LEU A 292 -4.94 -1.27 11.37
C LEU A 292 -5.08 -1.28 12.90
N LYS A 293 -6.15 -1.94 13.36
CA LYS A 293 -6.51 -2.14 14.77
C LYS A 293 -7.43 -3.36 14.89
N PRO A 294 -7.62 -3.95 16.08
CA PRO A 294 -8.45 -5.14 16.25
C PRO A 294 -9.90 -4.99 15.78
N SER A 295 -10.49 -3.79 15.85
CA SER A 295 -11.85 -3.54 15.34
C SER A 295 -11.95 -3.53 13.81
N ASN A 296 -10.83 -3.30 13.10
CA ASN A 296 -10.73 -3.34 11.64
C ASN A 296 -10.25 -4.72 11.11
N ILE A 297 -10.23 -5.73 11.98
CA ILE A 297 -9.93 -7.12 11.61
C ILE A 297 -11.13 -7.98 11.98
N LEU A 298 -11.84 -8.48 10.97
CA LEU A 298 -12.99 -9.35 11.15
C LEU A 298 -12.56 -10.82 11.10
N LEU A 299 -13.28 -11.67 11.81
CA LEU A 299 -13.07 -13.10 11.83
C LEU A 299 -14.21 -13.82 11.11
N THR A 300 -13.87 -14.73 10.21
CA THR A 300 -14.86 -15.67 9.68
C THR A 300 -15.33 -16.64 10.78
N LEU A 301 -16.40 -17.39 10.54
CA LEU A 301 -16.85 -18.45 11.46
C LEU A 301 -15.80 -19.56 11.66
N ASN A 302 -14.86 -19.69 10.73
CA ASN A 302 -13.73 -20.61 10.81
C ASN A 302 -12.46 -19.95 11.40
N GLU A 303 -12.61 -18.80 12.07
CA GLU A 303 -11.54 -18.02 12.71
C GLU A 303 -10.43 -17.52 11.77
N GLU A 304 -10.66 -17.50 10.46
CA GLU A 304 -9.73 -16.88 9.50
C GLU A 304 -9.92 -15.35 9.48
N PRO A 305 -8.84 -14.54 9.54
CA PRO A 305 -8.94 -13.09 9.64
C PRO A 305 -9.10 -12.42 8.28
N LYS A 306 -9.84 -11.31 8.27
CA LYS A 306 -10.09 -10.44 7.10
C LYS A 306 -9.94 -8.97 7.49
N ILE A 307 -9.08 -8.26 6.77
CA ILE A 307 -8.87 -6.82 6.90
C ILE A 307 -10.07 -6.07 6.30
N THR A 308 -10.56 -5.05 7.00
CA THR A 308 -11.69 -4.21 6.60
C THR A 308 -11.42 -2.74 6.89
N ASP A 309 -12.30 -1.84 6.42
CA ASP A 309 -12.31 -0.40 6.67
C ASP A 309 -11.09 0.37 6.13
N TRP A 310 -11.03 0.50 4.80
CA TRP A 310 -9.94 1.16 4.06
C TRP A 310 -10.11 2.70 3.98
N GLY A 311 -10.83 3.29 4.93
CA GLY A 311 -11.21 4.72 4.91
C GLY A 311 -10.04 5.69 5.07
N LEU A 312 -8.98 5.31 5.81
CA LEU A 312 -7.76 6.12 5.95
C LEU A 312 -6.67 5.76 4.94
N SER A 313 -6.90 4.76 4.10
CA SER A 313 -5.88 4.20 3.25
C SER A 313 -5.36 5.21 2.22
N LYS A 314 -4.11 5.05 1.82
CA LYS A 314 -3.45 5.94 0.85
C LYS A 314 -2.76 5.14 -0.25
N ILE A 315 -2.75 5.72 -1.45
CA ILE A 315 -1.95 5.25 -2.58
C ILE A 315 -0.63 6.03 -2.56
N ALA A 316 0.52 5.35 -2.65
CA ALA A 316 1.83 6.01 -2.53
C ALA A 316 2.04 7.17 -3.53
N LYS A 317 1.44 7.09 -4.73
CA LYS A 317 1.55 8.12 -5.79
C LYS A 317 0.78 9.42 -5.49
N ASP A 318 -0.24 9.37 -4.63
CA ASP A 318 -1.04 10.54 -4.24
C ASP A 318 -0.43 11.28 -3.03
N SER A 319 0.72 10.84 -2.52
CA SER A 319 1.34 11.28 -1.26
C SER A 319 2.08 12.63 -1.34
N LYS A 320 1.50 13.63 -2.03
CA LYS A 320 1.92 15.04 -1.82
C LYS A 320 1.49 15.50 -0.43
N TYR A 321 2.34 15.23 0.57
CA TYR A 321 2.37 15.84 1.92
C TYR A 321 1.04 15.94 2.70
N THR A 322 0.02 15.16 2.37
CA THR A 322 -1.21 15.16 3.16
C THR A 322 -0.96 14.42 4.47
N ALA A 323 -1.13 15.10 5.60
CA ALA A 323 -1.16 14.46 6.91
C ALA A 323 -2.22 13.35 6.93
N VAL A 324 -1.96 12.24 7.61
CA VAL A 324 -3.00 11.25 7.94
C VAL A 324 -3.71 11.78 9.17
N THR A 325 -5.03 11.97 9.09
CA THR A 325 -5.83 12.42 10.23
C THR A 325 -6.89 11.37 10.55
N GLY A 326 -7.25 11.22 11.82
CA GLY A 326 -8.28 10.26 12.26
C GLY A 326 -7.77 8.85 12.58
N TYR A 327 -6.46 8.65 12.71
CA TYR A 327 -5.88 7.37 13.14
C TYR A 327 -6.20 7.07 14.61
N THR A 328 -6.14 5.79 14.96
CA THR A 328 -6.33 5.35 16.35
C THR A 328 -5.02 5.41 17.13
N LEU A 329 -4.91 6.34 18.09
CA LEU A 329 -3.66 6.66 18.80
C LEU A 329 -2.94 5.43 19.37
N MET A 330 -3.68 4.52 20.00
CA MET A 330 -3.15 3.28 20.63
C MET A 330 -2.43 2.33 19.66
N TYR A 331 -2.63 2.51 18.36
CA TYR A 331 -1.99 1.72 17.30
C TYR A 331 -1.18 2.62 16.35
N ALA A 332 -1.10 3.93 16.61
CA ALA A 332 -0.45 4.86 15.70
C ALA A 332 1.07 4.65 15.74
N ALA A 333 1.67 4.48 14.56
CA ALA A 333 3.12 4.53 14.45
C ALA A 333 3.64 5.97 14.69
N PRO A 334 4.88 6.16 15.17
CA PRO A 334 5.42 7.49 15.48
C PRO A 334 5.34 8.50 14.33
N GLU A 335 5.50 8.04 13.08
CA GLU A 335 5.40 8.86 11.88
C GLU A 335 3.98 9.33 11.54
N LEU A 336 2.94 8.72 12.12
CA LEU A 336 1.58 9.25 12.06
C LEU A 336 1.37 10.40 13.05
N ILE A 337 2.08 10.37 14.18
CA ILE A 337 1.96 11.36 15.27
C ILE A 337 2.84 12.58 15.01
N SER A 338 4.13 12.35 14.71
CA SER A 338 5.07 13.40 14.32
C SER A 338 5.75 13.07 13.00
N PRO A 339 5.10 13.35 11.86
CA PRO A 339 5.70 13.12 10.54
C PRO A 339 6.96 13.95 10.28
N LYS A 340 7.14 15.06 11.02
CA LYS A 340 8.33 15.91 10.90
C LYS A 340 9.57 15.21 11.47
N ASP A 341 9.41 14.47 12.56
CA ASP A 341 10.51 13.84 13.28
C ASP A 341 10.80 12.42 12.78
N PHE A 342 9.74 11.67 12.43
CA PHE A 342 9.84 10.25 12.08
C PHE A 342 9.62 9.95 10.58
N GLY A 343 9.37 10.97 9.77
CA GLY A 343 9.20 10.84 8.32
C GLY A 343 7.76 10.59 7.89
N LYS A 344 7.58 10.04 6.68
CA LYS A 344 6.25 9.84 6.08
C LYS A 344 5.77 8.41 6.31
N ALA A 345 4.47 8.27 6.54
CA ALA A 345 3.81 6.97 6.59
C ALA A 345 3.93 6.22 5.26
N ASP A 346 4.27 4.93 5.35
CA ASP A 346 4.40 4.00 4.23
C ASP A 346 3.98 2.58 4.64
N CYS A 347 4.34 1.55 3.87
CA CYS A 347 3.99 0.17 4.18
C CYS A 347 4.49 -0.28 5.57
N ARG A 348 5.57 0.30 6.10
CA ARG A 348 6.13 -0.03 7.43
C ARG A 348 5.23 0.43 8.56
N THR A 349 4.40 1.45 8.34
CA THR A 349 3.38 1.91 9.29
C THR A 349 2.36 0.79 9.59
N ASP A 350 1.92 0.07 8.55
CA ASP A 350 1.02 -1.08 8.72
C ASP A 350 1.71 -2.23 9.49
N ILE A 351 3.02 -2.44 9.25
CA ILE A 351 3.79 -3.46 9.96
C ILE A 351 3.93 -3.13 11.45
N PHE A 352 4.14 -1.85 11.79
CA PHE A 352 4.15 -1.39 13.18
C PHE A 352 2.82 -1.72 13.86
N GLN A 353 1.70 -1.37 13.23
CA GLN A 353 0.35 -1.66 13.72
C GLN A 353 0.11 -3.16 13.94
N ILE A 354 0.55 -4.02 13.01
CA ILE A 354 0.49 -5.47 13.16
C ILE A 354 1.31 -5.94 14.38
N GLY A 355 2.46 -5.32 14.66
CA GLY A 355 3.26 -5.61 15.85
C GLY A 355 2.53 -5.29 17.15
N ILE A 356 1.82 -4.16 17.20
CA ILE A 356 0.98 -3.78 18.36
C ILE A 356 -0.16 -4.78 18.56
N ILE A 357 -0.84 -5.17 17.48
CA ILE A 357 -1.92 -6.15 17.51
C ILE A 357 -1.39 -7.51 17.99
N PHE A 358 -0.23 -7.96 17.50
CA PHE A 358 0.37 -9.21 17.95
C PHE A 358 0.70 -9.18 19.44
N TYR A 359 1.28 -8.08 19.93
CA TYR A 359 1.55 -7.89 21.35
C TYR A 359 0.26 -7.97 22.18
N GLU A 360 -0.80 -7.29 21.76
CA GLU A 360 -2.08 -7.31 22.47
C GLU A 360 -2.71 -8.71 22.47
N LEU A 361 -2.62 -9.44 21.35
CA LEU A 361 -3.11 -10.81 21.26
C LEU A 361 -2.44 -11.71 22.31
N VAL A 362 -1.12 -11.66 22.45
CA VAL A 362 -0.37 -12.61 23.30
C VAL A 362 -0.29 -12.17 24.76
N THR A 363 -0.46 -10.88 25.06
CA THR A 363 -0.37 -10.35 26.43
C THR A 363 -1.73 -9.97 27.03
N GLY A 364 -2.75 -9.76 26.19
CA GLY A 364 -4.04 -9.19 26.57
C GLY A 364 -4.00 -7.70 26.89
N LYS A 365 -2.90 -6.99 26.60
CA LYS A 365 -2.74 -5.55 26.89
C LYS A 365 -2.12 -4.83 25.70
N ASN A 366 -2.47 -3.57 25.48
CA ASN A 366 -1.74 -2.75 24.52
C ASN A 366 -0.33 -2.43 25.06
N PRO A 367 0.73 -2.41 24.23
CA PRO A 367 2.09 -2.06 24.68
C PRO A 367 2.23 -0.59 25.09
N PHE A 368 1.37 0.30 24.58
CA PHE A 368 1.27 1.70 24.96
C PHE A 368 -0.03 1.88 25.74
N ASP A 369 0.05 2.42 26.94
CA ASP A 369 -1.12 2.61 27.81
C ASP A 369 -0.95 3.91 28.59
N GLY A 370 -2.03 4.66 28.75
CA GLY A 370 -2.03 5.97 29.37
C GLY A 370 -3.43 6.57 29.45
N ASP A 371 -3.67 7.41 30.45
CA ASP A 371 -4.97 8.02 30.70
C ASP A 371 -5.23 9.24 29.79
N THR A 372 -4.18 9.72 29.11
CA THR A 372 -4.21 10.91 28.26
C THR A 372 -3.45 10.68 26.96
N GLN A 373 -3.81 11.43 25.92
CA GLN A 373 -3.12 11.39 24.63
C GLN A 373 -1.64 11.81 24.74
N GLN A 374 -1.26 12.60 25.74
CA GLN A 374 0.14 13.00 25.95
C GLN A 374 0.97 11.91 26.64
N GLN A 375 0.32 11.01 27.39
CA GLN A 375 0.99 9.90 28.08
C GLN A 375 1.16 8.67 27.17
N ILE A 376 0.17 8.40 26.32
CA ILE A 376 0.23 7.41 25.24
C ILE A 376 1.17 7.96 24.17
#